data_AF-A0A2S4L5Q4-F1
#
_entry.id   AF-A0A2S4L5Q4-F1
#
_cell.length_a   1.000
_cell.length_b   1.000
_cell.length_c   1.000
_cell.angle_alpha   90.00
_cell.angle_beta   90.00
_cell.angle_gamma   90.00
#
_symmetry.space_group_name_H-M   'P 1'
#
loop_
_entity.id
_entity.type
_entity.pdbx_description
1 polymer ?
#
loop_
_entity_poly.entity_id
_entity_poly.type
_entity_poly.pdbx_seq_one_letter_code
_entity_poly.pdbx_strand_id
1 'polypeptide(L)' 'MLAYRAEVRFVDGASISYGRRERPQLFFSDDGNMTPLFLVNGVQDRGTNMSYIIVSPVGDAGVKLQE' A
#
# COMPACT_ATOMS: atom_id res chain seq x y z
N MET A 1 -26.66 5.68 -3.42
CA MET A 1 -25.24 5.53 -3.83
C MET A 1 -24.49 4.85 -2.69
N LEU A 2 -23.86 3.70 -2.93
CA LEU A 2 -23.07 3.00 -1.91
C LEU A 2 -21.78 3.79 -1.65
N ALA A 3 -21.56 4.24 -0.42
CA ALA A 3 -20.30 4.87 -0.03
C ALA A 3 -19.27 3.75 0.22
N TYR A 4 -18.21 3.67 -0.59
CA TYR A 4 -17.08 2.80 -0.31
C TYR A 4 -15.99 3.62 0.41
N ARG A 5 -15.39 3.03 1.44
CA ARG A 5 -14.23 3.56 2.17
C ARG A 5 -13.04 2.67 1.83
N ALA A 6 -11.91 3.29 1.49
CA ALA A 6 -10.63 2.60 1.43
C ALA A 6 -9.87 2.90 2.73
N GLU A 7 -9.52 1.86 3.48
CA GLU A 7 -8.90 1.95 4.81
C GLU A 7 -7.77 0.92 4.88
N VAL A 8 -6.60 1.34 5.39
CA VAL A 8 -5.53 0.43 5.79
C VAL A 8 -5.42 0.41 7.30
N ARG A 9 -5.34 -0.80 7.84
CA ARG A 9 -5.14 -1.07 9.26
C ARG A 9 -3.76 -1.70 9.43
N PHE A 10 -2.96 -1.09 10.27
CA PHE A 10 -1.62 -1.57 10.60
C PHE A 10 -1.68 -2.48 11.84
N VAL A 11 -0.66 -3.32 12.00
CA VAL A 11 -0.58 -4.29 13.09
C VAL A 11 -0.33 -3.64 14.47
N ASP A 12 0.13 -2.39 14.48
CA ASP A 12 0.30 -1.55 15.67
C ASP A 12 -0.99 -0.83 16.11
N GLY A 13 -2.11 -1.07 15.40
CA GLY A 13 -3.41 -0.45 15.67
C GLY A 13 -3.61 0.90 14.98
N ALA A 14 -2.62 1.43 14.25
CA ALA A 14 -2.82 2.61 13.43
C ALA A 14 -3.78 2.32 12.26
N SER A 15 -4.50 3.35 11.81
CA SER A 15 -5.37 3.25 10.65
C SER A 15 -5.29 4.50 9.79
N ILE A 16 -5.27 4.32 8.48
CA ILE A 16 -5.30 5.41 7.51
C ILE A 16 -6.53 5.23 6.62
N SER A 17 -7.36 6.27 6.54
CA SER A 17 -8.52 6.34 5.64
C SER A 17 -8.17 7.15 4.39
N TYR A 18 -8.26 6.52 3.23
CA TYR A 18 -7.82 7.10 1.96
C TYR A 18 -8.86 7.99 1.29
N GLY A 19 -8.37 9.02 0.60
CA GLY A 19 -9.11 9.78 -0.40
C GLY A 19 -9.48 8.94 -1.64
N ARG A 20 -10.38 9.46 -2.50
CA ARG A 20 -10.88 8.68 -3.64
C ARG A 20 -9.81 8.55 -4.74
N ARG A 21 -9.53 7.28 -5.09
CA ARG A 21 -8.76 6.77 -6.25
C ARG A 21 -7.25 6.57 -6.06
N GLU A 22 -6.86 5.91 -4.97
CA GLU A 22 -5.53 5.28 -4.93
C GLU A 22 -5.49 4.11 -5.92
N ARG A 23 -4.44 4.05 -6.74
CA ARG A 23 -4.20 2.96 -7.70
C ARG A 23 -3.11 2.05 -7.13
N PRO A 24 -3.46 1.01 -6.33
CA PRO A 24 -2.48 0.08 -5.80
C PRO A 24 -1.70 -0.56 -6.94
N GLN A 25 -0.38 -0.60 -6.80
CA GLN A 25 0.52 -1.32 -7.69
C GLN A 25 1.18 -2.45 -6.90
N LEU A 26 1.09 -3.67 -7.43
CA LEU A 26 1.79 -4.82 -6.91
C LEU A 26 3.00 -5.10 -7.79
N PHE A 27 4.19 -5.00 -7.20
CA PHE A 27 5.45 -5.28 -7.86
C PHE A 27 5.88 -6.71 -7.60
N PHE A 28 6.42 -7.35 -8.64
CA PHE A 28 6.87 -8.73 -8.61
C PHE A 28 8.37 -8.81 -8.91
N SER A 29 8.99 -9.91 -8.51
CA SER A 29 10.35 -10.27 -8.91
C SER A 29 10.44 -10.55 -10.42
N ASP A 30 11.63 -10.34 -10.97
CA ASP A 30 12.01 -10.68 -12.34
C ASP A 30 12.70 -12.07 -12.43
N ASP A 31 12.77 -12.80 -11.31
CA ASP A 31 13.39 -14.12 -11.16
C ASP A 31 12.65 -15.28 -11.89
N GLY A 32 11.62 -14.96 -12.66
CA GLY A 32 10.77 -15.93 -13.36
C GLY A 32 9.72 -16.61 -12.48
N ASN A 33 9.71 -16.38 -11.16
CA ASN A 33 8.73 -16.95 -10.23
C ASN A 33 7.53 -16.03 -9.97
N MET A 34 7.58 -14.78 -10.44
CA MET A 34 6.56 -13.75 -10.16
C MET A 34 6.25 -13.66 -8.67
N THR A 35 7.29 -13.63 -7.82
CA THR A 35 7.14 -13.48 -6.38
C THR A 35 6.69 -12.06 -6.08
N PRO A 36 5.57 -11.83 -5.37
CA PRO A 36 5.16 -10.48 -5.00
C PRO A 36 6.17 -9.90 -3.99
N LEU A 37 6.64 -8.69 -4.25
CA LEU A 37 7.67 -8.01 -3.44
C LEU A 37 7.12 -6.81 -2.69
N PHE A 38 6.39 -5.93 -3.39
CA PHE A 38 5.92 -4.67 -2.80
C PHE A 38 4.50 -4.33 -3.23
N LEU A 39 3.69 -3.91 -2.27
CA LEU A 39 2.43 -3.22 -2.51
C LEU A 39 2.67 -1.72 -2.34
N VAL A 40 2.49 -0.96 -3.41
CA VAL A 40 2.67 0.49 -3.42
C VAL A 40 1.32 1.17 -3.55
N ASN A 41 1.06 2.10 -2.64
CA ASN A 41 -0.15 2.92 -2.65
C ASN A 41 0.24 4.40 -2.62
N GLY A 42 -0.25 5.18 -3.59
CA GLY A 42 -0.44 6.60 -3.35
C GLY A 42 -1.45 6.77 -2.22
N VAL A 43 -1.24 7.75 -1.36
CA VAL A 43 -2.12 8.07 -0.26
C VAL A 43 -2.34 9.58 -0.19
N GLN A 44 -3.59 10.01 -0.07
CA GLN A 44 -3.97 11.34 0.36
C GLN A 44 -4.90 11.28 1.56
N ASP A 45 -4.47 11.89 2.67
CA ASP A 45 -5.29 11.95 3.88
C ASP A 45 -6.53 12.81 3.65
N ARG A 46 -7.68 12.30 4.10
CA ARG A 46 -8.96 13.00 3.96
C ARG A 46 -8.91 14.36 4.64
N GLY A 47 -9.24 15.41 3.89
CA GLY A 47 -9.32 16.78 4.40
C GLY A 47 -7.99 17.54 4.34
N THR A 48 -6.95 16.96 3.75
CA THR A 48 -5.67 17.64 3.51
C THR A 48 -5.30 17.61 2.03
N ASN A 49 -4.40 18.51 1.61
CA ASN A 49 -3.75 18.45 0.30
C ASN A 49 -2.42 17.67 0.34
N MET A 50 -2.09 17.05 1.48
CA MET A 50 -0.86 16.27 1.63
C MET A 50 -1.03 14.92 0.97
N SER A 51 -0.11 14.58 0.08
CA SER A 51 0.00 13.26 -0.52
C SER A 51 1.33 12.62 -0.16
N TYR A 52 1.32 11.30 -0.05
CA TYR A 52 2.49 10.49 0.23
C TYR A 52 2.34 9.11 -0.44
N ILE A 53 3.40 8.31 -0.37
CA ILE A 53 3.41 6.96 -0.91
C ILE A 53 3.72 6.01 0.24
N ILE A 54 2.94 4.94 0.35
CA ILE A 54 3.25 3.81 1.23
C ILE A 54 3.81 2.69 0.36
N VAL A 55 4.99 2.21 0.73
CA VAL A 55 5.62 1.01 0.15
C VAL A 55 5.63 -0.07 1.22
N SER A 56 4.76 -1.06 1.07
CA SER A 56 4.67 -2.19 2.00
C SER A 56 5.36 -3.42 1.41
N PRO A 57 6.30 -4.06 2.13
CA PRO A 57 6.84 -5.34 1.70
C PRO A 57 5.74 -6.41 1.71
N VAL A 58 5.82 -7.35 0.77
CA VAL A 58 4.93 -8.51 0.71
C VAL A 58 5.75 -9.77 0.95
N GLY A 59 5.41 -10.50 2.01
CA GLY A 59 6.10 -11.73 2.42
C GLY A 59 7.58 -11.54 2.76
N ASP A 60 8.26 -12.65 3.04
CA ASP A 60 9.67 -12.64 3.48
C ASP A 60 10.61 -12.08 2.40
N ALA A 61 10.29 -12.31 1.13
CA ALA A 61 11.07 -11.79 0.01
C ALA A 61 11.04 -10.26 -0.03
N GLY A 62 9.87 -9.64 0.15
CA GLY A 62 9.74 -8.19 0.24
C GLY A 62 10.45 -7.62 1.47
N VAL A 63 10.34 -8.29 2.63
CA VAL A 63 10.98 -7.85 3.89
C VAL A 63 12.50 -7.83 3.76
N LYS A 64 13.11 -8.88 3.19
CA LYS A 64 14.57 -8.96 2.98
C LYS A 64 15.13 -7.85 2.09
N LEU A 65 14.31 -7.27 1.21
CA LEU A 65 14.73 -6.18 0.34
C LEU A 65 14.63 -4.79 1.01
N GLN A 66 14.14 -4.73 2.26
CA GLN A 66 14.07 -3.50 3.05
C GLN A 66 15.16 -3.42 4.15
N GLU A 67 15.98 -4.46 4.28
CA GLU A 67 17.19 -4.50 5.13
C GLU A 67 18.36 -3.76 4.47
#